data_AF-A0A2N3QHQ2-F1
#
_entry.id   AF-A0A2N3QHQ2-F1
#
_cell.length_a   1.000
_cell.length_b   1.000
_cell.length_c   1.000
_cell.angle_alpha   90.00
_cell.angle_beta   90.00
_cell.angle_gamma   90.00
#
_symmetry.space_group_name_H-M   'P 1'
#
loop_
_entity.id
_entity.type
_entity.pdbx_description
1 polymer ?
#
loop_
_entity_poly.entity_id
_entity_poly.type
_entity_poly.pdbx_seq_one_letter_code
_entity_poly.pdbx_strand_id
1 'polypeptide(L)'
;MWNAYITDTITGDVISHIDLPSFAWSITVSDASLATLKQKGTGSDTVSGVRLPWSSLDAATPAARDELLTPDRRAITLCHRTSMDDMGMPILWGAIGQRTDTHNDTGFTLSSVMTLLQDRYLIREGVYGTAPHGTSTDAITINGSLRGIAAQIGWLCTNAKPGGQLPIDWHYRGEQGKHTRTYDSWDVQNLQCATLLTNISNVENGPDMGFRPRWDGDRVRIDYVAGSDDDIRIGQTIVHRLTWSPWGGTVDDLTIDHLGAVHRIYASGSGTDKNQLCHLSQDLHLIDSRDAPYPLREAVYSDSDTDKLDLLISHADGYLQANARPLMQIKCAITTMSTTAGEPISPLGTIWPGDLVELSINGHAALPDGLYECRLMEMSGDQTEKITLVFDPQPNTII
;
A
#
# COMPACT_ATOMS: atom_id res chain seq x y z
N MET A 1 17.29 -9.63 12.88
CA MET A 1 17.78 -10.66 11.92
C MET A 1 16.61 -11.14 11.09
N TRP A 2 16.80 -11.38 9.79
CA TRP A 2 15.72 -11.80 8.90
C TRP A 2 15.52 -13.32 8.89
N ASN A 3 14.26 -13.75 8.92
CA ASN A 3 13.83 -15.11 8.67
C ASN A 3 12.87 -15.11 7.48
N ALA A 4 12.86 -16.18 6.69
CA ALA A 4 11.88 -16.34 5.62
C ALA A 4 11.25 -17.73 5.66
N TYR A 5 9.98 -17.80 5.28
CA TYR A 5 9.22 -19.04 5.23
C TYR A 5 8.51 -19.16 3.90
N ILE A 6 8.55 -20.36 3.31
CA ILE A 6 7.64 -20.74 2.23
C ILE A 6 6.30 -21.03 2.89
N THR A 7 5.26 -20.36 2.41
CA THR A 7 3.87 -20.58 2.82
C THR A 7 3.01 -20.99 1.62
N ASP A 8 1.88 -21.64 1.88
CA ASP A 8 0.87 -21.90 0.86
C ASP A 8 0.06 -20.63 0.57
N THR A 9 -0.08 -20.25 -0.70
CA THR A 9 -0.72 -18.97 -1.06
C THR A 9 -2.20 -18.90 -0.68
N ILE A 10 -2.90 -20.04 -0.63
CA ILE A 10 -4.34 -20.09 -0.37
C ILE A 10 -4.62 -20.14 1.13
N THR A 11 -3.92 -21.02 1.83
CA THR A 11 -4.18 -21.32 3.24
C THR A 11 -3.35 -20.49 4.21
N GLY A 12 -2.17 -20.04 3.78
CA GLY A 12 -1.17 -19.40 4.63
C GLY A 12 -0.32 -20.38 5.44
N ASP A 13 -0.51 -21.69 5.27
CA ASP A 13 0.19 -22.72 6.05
C ASP A 13 1.71 -22.65 5.78
N VAL A 14 2.51 -22.66 6.85
CA VAL A 14 3.97 -22.74 6.74
C VAL A 14 4.38 -24.11 6.24
N ILE A 15 5.14 -24.13 5.14
CA ILE A 15 5.62 -25.35 4.50
C ILE A 15 7.05 -25.63 4.93
N SER A 16 7.92 -24.63 4.83
CA SER A 16 9.34 -24.79 5.18
C SER A 16 9.99 -23.45 5.48
N HIS A 17 10.95 -23.44 6.40
CA HIS A 17 11.88 -22.33 6.56
C HIS A 17 12.84 -22.26 5.37
N ILE A 18 13.21 -21.06 4.94
CA ILE A 18 14.14 -20.82 3.84
C ILE A 18 15.10 -19.68 4.19
N ASP A 19 16.36 -19.82 3.78
CA ASP A 19 17.36 -18.76 3.93
C ASP A 19 17.49 -17.95 2.64
N LEU A 20 17.21 -16.65 2.71
CA LEU A 20 17.31 -15.72 1.59
C LEU A 20 18.59 -14.90 1.73
N PRO A 21 19.65 -15.19 0.95
CA PRO A 21 20.95 -14.54 1.14
C PRO A 21 20.97 -13.06 0.74
N SER A 22 20.08 -12.67 -0.17
CA SER A 22 19.92 -11.28 -0.60
C SER A 22 18.50 -11.03 -1.09
N PHE A 23 17.92 -9.90 -0.70
CA PHE A 23 16.61 -9.44 -1.14
C PHE A 23 16.47 -7.95 -0.85
N ALA A 24 15.60 -7.27 -1.59
CA ALA A 24 15.16 -5.92 -1.28
C ALA A 24 13.63 -5.90 -1.11
N TRP A 25 13.14 -5.07 -0.20
CA TRP A 25 11.73 -4.97 0.13
C TRP A 25 11.29 -3.52 0.31
N SER A 26 10.02 -3.24 0.02
CA SER A 26 9.34 -1.98 0.29
C SER A 26 7.88 -2.23 0.61
N ILE A 27 7.32 -1.46 1.55
CA ILE A 27 5.92 -1.48 1.99
C ILE A 27 5.46 -0.02 1.98
N THR A 28 4.30 0.25 1.40
CA THR A 28 3.74 1.60 1.32
C THR A 28 2.26 1.61 1.72
N VAL A 29 1.67 2.78 2.00
CA VAL A 29 0.17 2.93 2.07
C VAL A 29 -0.41 3.41 0.75
N SER A 30 0.44 3.88 -0.14
CA SER A 30 0.13 4.51 -1.43
C SER A 30 1.44 4.67 -2.22
N ASP A 31 1.41 5.18 -3.46
CA ASP A 31 2.65 5.60 -4.15
C ASP A 31 3.43 6.56 -3.24
N ALA A 32 4.60 6.12 -2.78
CA ALA A 32 5.41 6.82 -1.78
C ALA A 32 6.52 7.67 -2.41
N SER A 33 6.62 7.65 -3.74
CA SER A 33 7.59 8.45 -4.46
C SER A 33 7.19 9.93 -4.44
N LEU A 34 8.17 10.82 -4.29
CA LEU A 34 8.00 12.25 -4.58
C LEU A 34 7.90 12.49 -6.11
N ALA A 35 7.20 11.62 -6.84
CA ALA A 35 6.98 11.72 -8.27
C ALA A 35 5.77 12.62 -8.54
N THR A 36 5.98 13.92 -8.46
CA THR A 36 5.07 15.00 -8.88
C THR A 36 3.67 15.08 -8.25
N LEU A 37 3.04 14.03 -7.70
CA LEU A 37 1.59 14.03 -7.45
C LEU A 37 1.22 13.08 -6.29
N LYS A 38 0.63 13.59 -5.19
CA LYS A 38 0.05 12.72 -4.13
C LYS A 38 -1.25 12.08 -4.60
N GLN A 39 -1.25 10.76 -4.79
CA GLN A 39 -2.47 9.95 -4.84
C GLN A 39 -2.56 9.09 -3.56
N LYS A 40 -3.76 8.97 -2.98
CA LYS A 40 -3.95 8.20 -1.73
C LYS A 40 -3.82 6.69 -1.95
N GLY A 41 -4.08 6.19 -3.15
CA GLY A 41 -3.77 4.82 -3.59
C GLY A 41 -4.20 3.71 -2.62
N THR A 42 -3.78 2.49 -2.90
CA THR A 42 -3.71 1.42 -1.91
C THR A 42 -2.25 1.01 -1.76
N GLY A 43 -1.83 0.67 -0.56
CA GLY A 43 -0.46 0.25 -0.28
C GLY A 43 0.02 -0.85 -1.21
N SER A 44 1.27 -0.76 -1.64
CA SER A 44 1.93 -1.80 -2.43
C SER A 44 3.09 -2.36 -1.63
N ASP A 45 3.11 -3.68 -1.48
CA ASP A 45 4.23 -4.39 -0.89
C ASP A 45 5.03 -5.02 -2.02
N THR A 46 6.30 -4.68 -2.14
CA THR A 46 7.16 -5.26 -3.18
C THR A 46 8.37 -5.92 -2.55
N VAL A 47 8.64 -7.16 -2.96
CA VAL A 47 9.97 -7.76 -2.79
C VAL A 47 10.51 -8.03 -4.17
N SER A 48 11.67 -7.47 -4.44
CA SER A 48 12.36 -7.60 -5.72
C SER A 48 13.76 -8.16 -5.52
N GLY A 49 14.26 -8.84 -6.55
CA GLY A 49 15.63 -9.35 -6.56
C GLY A 49 15.89 -10.51 -5.60
N VAL A 50 14.87 -11.30 -5.23
CA VAL A 50 15.11 -12.52 -4.45
C VAL A 50 15.91 -13.48 -5.30
N ARG A 51 17.13 -13.80 -4.84
CA ARG A 51 18.01 -14.78 -5.48
C ARG A 51 18.43 -15.83 -4.47
N LEU A 52 18.26 -17.09 -4.85
CA LEU A 52 18.36 -18.21 -3.95
C LEU A 52 19.21 -19.33 -4.59
N PRO A 53 20.36 -19.68 -4.02
CA PRO A 53 21.11 -20.87 -4.40
C PRO A 53 20.27 -22.13 -4.19
N TRP A 54 20.39 -23.11 -5.09
CA TRP A 54 19.66 -24.37 -4.94
C TRP A 54 19.99 -25.13 -3.65
N SER A 55 21.16 -24.88 -3.06
CA SER A 55 21.58 -25.45 -1.77
C SER A 55 20.83 -24.89 -0.57
N SER A 56 20.16 -23.75 -0.71
CA SER A 56 19.37 -23.11 0.36
C SER A 56 17.95 -23.69 0.47
N LEU A 57 17.56 -24.58 -0.44
CA LEU A 57 16.30 -25.32 -0.37
C LEU A 57 16.53 -26.71 0.21
N ASP A 58 15.65 -27.11 1.12
CA ASP A 58 15.54 -28.49 1.57
C ASP A 58 14.82 -29.36 0.51
N ALA A 59 15.42 -29.47 -0.68
CA ALA A 59 14.87 -30.24 -1.80
C ALA A 59 15.98 -30.89 -2.65
N ALA A 60 16.03 -32.22 -2.60
CA ALA A 60 17.04 -33.03 -3.28
C ALA A 60 16.74 -33.29 -4.77
N THR A 61 15.50 -33.08 -5.24
CA THR A 61 15.09 -33.37 -6.62
C THR A 61 14.55 -32.13 -7.33
N PRO A 62 14.67 -32.04 -8.67
CA PRO A 62 14.06 -30.95 -9.44
C PRO A 62 12.54 -30.83 -9.21
N ALA A 63 11.83 -31.95 -9.11
CA ALA A 63 10.40 -31.96 -8.84
C ALA A 63 10.05 -31.37 -7.46
N ALA A 64 10.82 -31.71 -6.43
CA ALA A 64 10.62 -31.15 -5.09
C ALA A 64 10.92 -29.64 -5.04
N ARG A 65 11.95 -29.17 -5.77
CA ARG A 65 12.27 -27.74 -5.89
C ARG A 65 11.14 -26.99 -6.59
N ASP A 66 10.60 -27.58 -7.65
CA ASP A 66 9.51 -26.99 -8.39
C ASP A 66 8.23 -26.90 -7.55
N GLU A 67 7.93 -27.92 -6.74
CA GLU A 67 6.77 -27.93 -5.83
C GLU A 67 6.89 -26.90 -4.69
N LEU A 68 8.10 -26.70 -4.15
CA LEU A 68 8.35 -25.72 -3.09
C LEU A 68 8.34 -24.26 -3.59
N LEU A 69 8.73 -24.04 -4.84
CA LEU A 69 8.83 -22.70 -5.44
C LEU A 69 7.88 -22.53 -6.64
N THR A 70 6.73 -23.23 -6.63
CA THR A 70 5.75 -23.12 -7.70
C THR A 70 5.16 -21.70 -7.70
N PRO A 71 5.28 -20.93 -8.80
CA PRO A 71 4.65 -19.62 -8.92
C PRO A 71 3.15 -19.68 -8.62
N ASP A 72 2.63 -18.62 -8.00
CA ASP A 72 1.24 -18.40 -7.54
C ASP A 72 0.72 -19.38 -6.48
N ARG A 73 1.17 -20.64 -6.46
CA ARG A 73 0.77 -21.65 -5.48
C ARG A 73 1.50 -21.49 -4.14
N ARG A 74 2.72 -20.96 -4.18
CA ARG A 74 3.57 -20.74 -3.01
C ARG A 74 3.80 -19.25 -2.81
N ALA A 75 3.97 -18.87 -1.56
CA ALA A 75 4.26 -17.51 -1.13
C ALA A 75 5.48 -17.50 -0.22
N ILE A 76 6.08 -16.33 -0.06
CA ILE A 76 7.14 -16.08 0.91
C ILE A 76 6.59 -15.15 1.99
N THR A 77 6.75 -15.56 3.24
CA THR A 77 6.58 -14.70 4.41
C THR A 77 7.95 -14.27 4.89
N LEU A 78 8.23 -12.97 4.83
CA LEU A 78 9.46 -12.37 5.34
C LEU A 78 9.20 -11.86 6.76
N CYS A 79 10.03 -12.30 7.69
CA CYS A 79 9.90 -12.01 9.12
C CYS A 79 11.14 -11.31 9.66
N HIS A 80 10.94 -10.34 10.52
CA HIS A 80 12.02 -9.75 11.29
C HIS A 80 12.05 -10.32 12.70
N ARG A 81 13.13 -11.02 13.01
CA ARG A 81 13.36 -11.65 14.31
C ARG A 81 14.07 -10.70 15.27
N THR A 82 13.48 -10.56 16.46
CA THR A 82 14.11 -9.97 17.66
C THR A 82 14.52 -11.08 18.62
N SER A 83 15.21 -10.75 19.71
CA SER A 83 15.61 -11.73 20.75
C SER A 83 14.45 -12.40 21.48
N MET A 84 13.20 -11.97 21.25
CA MET A 84 12.02 -12.39 22.01
C MET A 84 11.07 -13.33 21.24
N ASP A 85 11.31 -13.56 19.94
CA ASP A 85 10.41 -14.34 19.08
C ASP A 85 11.21 -15.32 18.21
N ASP A 86 10.89 -16.61 18.28
CA ASP A 86 11.62 -17.65 17.55
C ASP A 86 11.34 -17.59 16.04
N MET A 87 10.07 -17.36 15.64
CA MET A 87 9.68 -17.26 14.24
C MET A 87 9.96 -15.87 13.68
N GLY A 88 9.80 -14.85 14.52
CA GLY A 88 9.94 -13.44 14.18
C GLY A 88 8.63 -12.82 13.69
N MET A 89 8.52 -11.50 13.77
CA MET A 89 7.33 -10.76 13.36
C MET A 89 7.20 -10.75 11.83
N PRO A 90 6.07 -11.18 11.24
CA PRO A 90 5.83 -11.04 9.80
C PRO A 90 5.83 -9.57 9.41
N ILE A 91 6.65 -9.24 8.42
CA ILE A 91 6.76 -7.89 7.86
C ILE A 91 6.09 -7.84 6.49
N LEU A 92 6.31 -8.88 5.68
CA LEU A 92 5.78 -8.94 4.33
C LEU A 92 5.30 -10.35 4.00
N TRP A 93 4.23 -10.42 3.21
CA TRP A 93 3.79 -11.64 2.56
C TRP A 93 3.56 -11.38 1.07
N GLY A 94 3.99 -12.30 0.21
CA GLY A 94 3.70 -12.21 -1.22
C GLY A 94 3.82 -13.56 -1.93
N ALA A 95 2.95 -13.79 -2.92
CA ALA A 95 3.01 -14.99 -3.74
C ALA A 95 4.26 -14.98 -4.63
N ILE A 96 4.87 -16.13 -4.87
CA ILE A 96 6.00 -16.25 -5.79
C ILE A 96 5.49 -15.94 -7.20
N GLY A 97 6.02 -14.90 -7.82
CA GLY A 97 5.73 -14.51 -9.19
C GLY A 97 6.61 -15.23 -10.20
N GLN A 98 7.00 -14.52 -11.26
CA GLN A 98 7.83 -15.09 -12.31
C GLN A 98 9.18 -15.59 -11.75
N ARG A 99 9.48 -16.87 -12.02
CA ARG A 99 10.71 -17.55 -11.62
C ARG A 99 11.66 -17.72 -12.80
N THR A 100 12.94 -17.46 -12.60
CA THR A 100 14.00 -17.71 -13.57
C THR A 100 15.07 -18.58 -12.95
N ASP A 101 15.22 -19.78 -13.51
CA ASP A 101 16.15 -20.80 -13.02
C ASP A 101 17.48 -20.73 -13.79
N THR A 102 18.59 -20.81 -13.07
CA THR A 102 19.92 -21.04 -13.62
C THR A 102 20.47 -22.39 -13.14
N HIS A 103 21.66 -22.76 -13.62
CA HIS A 103 22.31 -23.98 -13.15
C HIS A 103 22.57 -23.99 -11.62
N ASN A 104 22.86 -22.82 -11.04
CA ASN A 104 23.33 -22.70 -9.65
C ASN A 104 22.27 -22.16 -8.68
N ASP A 105 21.31 -21.40 -9.20
CA ASP A 105 20.35 -20.67 -8.39
C ASP A 105 19.02 -20.46 -9.12
N THR A 106 18.07 -19.90 -8.40
CA THR A 106 16.81 -19.36 -8.93
C THR A 106 16.63 -17.93 -8.47
N GLY A 107 16.00 -17.11 -9.32
CA GLY A 107 15.50 -15.79 -8.95
C GLY A 107 13.99 -15.69 -9.15
N PHE A 108 13.30 -14.95 -8.30
CA PHE A 108 11.87 -14.67 -8.46
C PHE A 108 11.46 -13.32 -7.87
N THR A 109 10.33 -12.81 -8.34
CA THR A 109 9.63 -11.66 -7.74
C THR A 109 8.55 -12.14 -6.78
N LEU A 110 8.10 -11.27 -5.89
CA LEU A 110 6.87 -11.52 -5.13
C LEU A 110 5.73 -10.64 -5.64
N SER A 111 4.58 -11.25 -5.85
CA SER A 111 3.31 -10.59 -6.11
C SER A 111 2.65 -10.23 -4.78
N SER A 112 2.40 -8.94 -4.58
CA SER A 112 1.71 -8.41 -3.40
C SER A 112 0.25 -8.85 -3.38
N VAL A 113 -0.44 -8.63 -2.25
CA VAL A 113 -1.90 -8.81 -2.20
C VAL A 113 -2.58 -7.97 -3.28
N MET A 114 -2.20 -6.71 -3.45
CA MET A 114 -2.78 -5.83 -4.47
C MET A 114 -2.51 -6.33 -5.89
N THR A 115 -1.31 -6.86 -6.17
CA THR A 115 -0.98 -7.49 -7.46
C THR A 115 -1.88 -8.69 -7.71
N LEU A 116 -2.06 -9.58 -6.72
CA LEU A 116 -2.96 -10.73 -6.85
C LEU A 116 -4.43 -10.32 -7.04
N LEU A 117 -4.85 -9.22 -6.41
CA LEU A 117 -6.21 -8.67 -6.55
C LEU A 117 -6.44 -7.96 -7.90
N GLN A 118 -5.38 -7.58 -8.62
CA GLN A 118 -5.50 -6.99 -9.96
C GLN A 118 -6.08 -7.99 -10.98
N ASP A 119 -5.78 -9.27 -10.80
CA ASP A 119 -6.29 -10.37 -11.64
C ASP A 119 -7.60 -10.98 -11.10
N ARG A 120 -8.27 -10.32 -10.15
CA ARG A 120 -9.56 -10.74 -9.59
C ARG A 120 -10.65 -9.73 -9.93
N TYR A 121 -11.79 -10.23 -10.41
CA TYR A 121 -12.88 -9.39 -10.88
C TYR A 121 -14.15 -9.54 -10.04
N LEU A 122 -14.79 -8.41 -9.75
CA LEU A 122 -16.06 -8.34 -9.01
C LEU A 122 -17.25 -8.73 -9.92
N ILE A 123 -17.39 -10.03 -10.15
CA ILE A 123 -18.46 -10.62 -10.97
C ILE A 123 -19.11 -11.75 -10.19
N ARG A 124 -20.43 -11.92 -10.25
CA ARG A 124 -21.09 -13.08 -9.64
C ARG A 124 -20.86 -14.33 -10.51
N GLU A 125 -20.55 -15.46 -9.87
CA GLU A 125 -20.33 -16.72 -10.58
C GLU A 125 -21.59 -17.21 -11.28
N GLY A 126 -21.43 -17.75 -12.49
CA GLY A 126 -22.49 -18.40 -13.25
C GLY A 126 -23.52 -17.48 -13.92
N VAL A 127 -23.36 -16.15 -13.88
CA VAL A 127 -24.33 -15.20 -14.48
C VAL A 127 -23.74 -14.31 -15.59
N TYR A 128 -22.42 -14.26 -15.74
CA TYR A 128 -21.79 -13.43 -16.78
C TYR A 128 -22.01 -14.04 -18.17
N GLY A 129 -22.51 -13.23 -19.11
CA GLY A 129 -22.78 -13.65 -20.49
C GLY A 129 -23.99 -14.57 -20.66
N THR A 130 -24.79 -14.80 -19.61
CA THR A 130 -25.92 -15.75 -19.65
C THR A 130 -27.24 -15.12 -20.11
N ALA A 131 -27.32 -13.80 -20.26
CA ALA A 131 -28.51 -13.13 -20.75
C ALA A 131 -28.63 -13.29 -22.28
N PRO A 132 -29.82 -13.03 -22.89
CA PRO A 132 -30.02 -13.21 -24.32
C PRO A 132 -28.92 -12.55 -25.16
N HIS A 133 -28.54 -13.23 -26.25
CA HIS A 133 -27.46 -12.80 -27.15
C HIS A 133 -26.06 -12.75 -26.53
N GLY A 134 -25.82 -13.47 -25.43
CA GLY A 134 -24.52 -13.50 -24.76
C GLY A 134 -24.22 -12.22 -23.99
N THR A 135 -25.26 -11.48 -23.58
CA THR A 135 -25.12 -10.23 -22.83
C THR A 135 -25.01 -10.49 -21.32
N SER A 136 -24.55 -9.49 -20.58
CA SER A 136 -24.52 -9.47 -19.12
C SER A 136 -25.44 -8.36 -18.63
N THR A 137 -26.35 -8.67 -17.70
CA THR A 137 -27.30 -7.69 -17.13
C THR A 137 -27.27 -7.68 -15.60
N ASP A 138 -26.36 -8.42 -14.97
CA ASP A 138 -26.23 -8.46 -13.52
C ASP A 138 -25.57 -7.18 -13.00
N ALA A 139 -25.93 -6.78 -11.78
CA ALA A 139 -25.30 -5.69 -11.07
C ALA A 139 -25.15 -6.07 -9.59
N ILE A 140 -24.03 -5.67 -8.99
CA ILE A 140 -23.75 -5.88 -7.58
C ILE A 140 -23.84 -4.53 -6.87
N THR A 141 -24.87 -4.36 -6.04
CA THR A 141 -25.03 -3.19 -5.17
C THR A 141 -24.62 -3.52 -3.75
N ILE A 142 -23.75 -2.70 -3.17
CA ILE A 142 -23.24 -2.84 -1.80
C ILE A 142 -23.51 -1.53 -1.05
N ASN A 143 -24.04 -1.66 0.17
CA ASN A 143 -24.29 -0.55 1.10
C ASN A 143 -23.41 -0.72 2.34
N GLY A 144 -22.88 0.39 2.87
CA GLY A 144 -22.06 0.34 4.08
C GLY A 144 -21.19 1.58 4.25
N SER A 145 -20.22 1.49 5.17
CA SER A 145 -19.09 2.43 5.19
C SER A 145 -18.14 2.15 4.02
N LEU A 146 -17.26 3.08 3.67
CA LEU A 146 -16.33 2.87 2.54
C LEU A 146 -15.41 1.67 2.79
N ARG A 147 -14.89 1.50 4.01
CA ARG A 147 -14.10 0.30 4.38
C ARG A 147 -14.93 -0.98 4.39
N GLY A 148 -16.22 -0.91 4.75
CA GLY A 148 -17.12 -2.06 4.73
C GLY A 148 -17.43 -2.52 3.31
N ILE A 149 -17.65 -1.57 2.40
CA ILE A 149 -17.81 -1.85 0.96
C ILE A 149 -16.52 -2.48 0.41
N ALA A 150 -15.37 -1.89 0.69
CA ALA A 150 -14.06 -2.41 0.26
C ALA A 150 -13.81 -3.84 0.75
N ALA A 151 -14.06 -4.12 2.04
CA ALA A 151 -13.95 -5.47 2.59
C ALA A 151 -14.90 -6.48 1.92
N GLN A 152 -16.13 -6.04 1.59
CA GLN A 152 -17.10 -6.89 0.89
C GLN A 152 -16.70 -7.16 -0.56
N ILE A 153 -16.12 -6.19 -1.26
CA ILE A 153 -15.55 -6.36 -2.61
C ILE A 153 -14.41 -7.38 -2.56
N GLY A 154 -13.44 -7.18 -1.65
CA GLY A 154 -12.30 -8.08 -1.48
C GLY A 154 -12.74 -9.53 -1.27
N TRP A 155 -13.70 -9.75 -0.38
CA TRP A 155 -14.27 -11.09 -0.14
C TRP A 155 -15.01 -11.68 -1.35
N LEU A 156 -15.77 -10.87 -2.10
CA LEU A 156 -16.45 -11.33 -3.32
C LEU A 156 -15.48 -11.69 -4.45
N CYS A 157 -14.35 -10.99 -4.52
CA CYS A 157 -13.29 -11.24 -5.49
C CYS A 157 -12.38 -12.41 -5.09
N THR A 158 -12.44 -12.86 -3.84
CA THR A 158 -11.60 -13.93 -3.30
C THR A 158 -12.43 -15.10 -2.77
N ASN A 159 -12.87 -15.06 -1.51
CA ASN A 159 -13.53 -16.16 -0.82
C ASN A 159 -14.83 -16.65 -1.49
N ALA A 160 -15.55 -15.78 -2.21
CA ALA A 160 -16.77 -16.17 -2.92
C ALA A 160 -16.49 -16.90 -4.26
N LYS A 161 -15.23 -16.91 -4.72
CA LYS A 161 -14.81 -17.50 -5.99
C LYS A 161 -14.26 -18.92 -5.79
N PRO A 162 -14.52 -19.85 -6.73
CA PRO A 162 -13.93 -21.19 -6.70
C PRO A 162 -12.40 -21.11 -6.72
N GLY A 163 -11.74 -21.65 -5.68
CA GLY A 163 -10.27 -21.60 -5.56
C GLY A 163 -9.69 -20.18 -5.47
N GLY A 164 -10.51 -19.17 -5.17
CA GLY A 164 -10.08 -17.78 -5.06
C GLY A 164 -9.68 -17.37 -3.65
N GLN A 165 -9.70 -18.28 -2.68
CA GLN A 165 -9.33 -17.94 -1.30
C GLN A 165 -7.86 -17.50 -1.22
N LEU A 166 -7.65 -16.44 -0.43
CA LEU A 166 -6.34 -15.97 0.03
C LEU A 166 -6.38 -15.94 1.57
N PRO A 167 -5.24 -15.93 2.28
CA PRO A 167 -5.19 -15.91 3.74
C PRO A 167 -5.55 -14.54 4.35
N ILE A 168 -6.49 -13.81 3.72
CA ILE A 168 -6.90 -12.47 4.11
C ILE A 168 -8.11 -12.52 5.05
N ASP A 169 -8.05 -11.74 6.12
CA ASP A 169 -9.13 -11.47 7.05
C ASP A 169 -9.80 -10.13 6.71
N TRP A 170 -10.99 -10.20 6.10
CA TRP A 170 -11.81 -9.05 5.72
C TRP A 170 -12.71 -8.58 6.88
N HIS A 171 -12.11 -7.91 7.88
CA HIS A 171 -12.73 -7.58 9.18
C HIS A 171 -14.03 -6.74 9.12
N TYR A 172 -14.17 -5.84 8.14
CA TYR A 172 -15.23 -4.81 8.13
C TYR A 172 -16.50 -5.18 7.33
N ARG A 173 -16.64 -6.45 6.93
CA ARG A 173 -17.76 -6.87 6.10
C ARG A 173 -19.10 -6.64 6.80
N GLY A 174 -20.04 -6.03 6.08
CA GLY A 174 -21.39 -5.74 6.58
C GLY A 174 -21.47 -4.54 7.53
N GLU A 175 -20.38 -3.80 7.71
CA GLU A 175 -20.38 -2.55 8.44
C GLU A 175 -21.34 -1.54 7.80
N GLN A 176 -22.21 -0.96 8.64
CA GLN A 176 -23.21 0.01 8.20
C GLN A 176 -22.57 1.36 7.91
N GLY A 177 -23.14 2.10 6.96
CA GLY A 177 -22.68 3.45 6.62
C GLY A 177 -23.62 4.11 5.62
N LYS A 178 -23.21 5.27 5.09
CA LYS A 178 -24.06 6.12 4.24
C LYS A 178 -23.77 5.95 2.75
N HIS A 179 -22.84 5.06 2.39
CA HIS A 179 -22.39 4.90 1.03
C HIS A 179 -23.12 3.74 0.35
N THR A 180 -23.40 3.94 -0.94
CA THR A 180 -23.90 2.91 -1.85
C THR A 180 -23.02 2.91 -3.08
N ARG A 181 -22.58 1.72 -3.50
CA ARG A 181 -21.85 1.51 -4.74
C ARG A 181 -22.51 0.39 -5.53
N THR A 182 -22.68 0.61 -6.82
CA THR A 182 -23.21 -0.38 -7.77
C THR A 182 -22.17 -0.63 -8.84
N TYR A 183 -21.95 -1.91 -9.12
CA TYR A 183 -20.96 -2.40 -10.07
C TYR A 183 -21.67 -3.25 -11.12
N ASP A 184 -21.65 -2.77 -12.35
CA ASP A 184 -22.40 -3.36 -13.45
C ASP A 184 -21.55 -4.41 -14.17
N SER A 185 -22.06 -5.63 -14.29
CA SER A 185 -21.26 -6.76 -14.80
C SER A 185 -20.78 -6.58 -16.25
N TRP A 186 -21.50 -5.82 -17.08
CA TRP A 186 -21.08 -5.54 -18.46
C TRP A 186 -19.87 -4.61 -18.55
N ASP A 187 -19.54 -3.91 -17.46
CA ASP A 187 -18.37 -3.02 -17.35
C ASP A 187 -17.15 -3.73 -16.73
N VAL A 188 -17.00 -5.03 -17.00
CA VAL A 188 -16.01 -5.91 -16.35
C VAL A 188 -14.56 -5.40 -16.43
N GLN A 189 -14.23 -4.61 -17.45
CA GLN A 189 -12.89 -4.02 -17.62
C GLN A 189 -12.52 -3.11 -16.43
N ASN A 190 -13.52 -2.49 -15.79
CA ASN A 190 -13.36 -1.59 -14.66
C ASN A 190 -13.61 -2.25 -13.30
N LEU A 191 -13.80 -3.59 -13.28
CA LEU A 191 -14.16 -4.34 -12.07
C LEU A 191 -13.01 -5.16 -11.46
N GLN A 192 -11.76 -4.84 -11.80
CA GLN A 192 -10.58 -5.37 -11.12
C GLN A 192 -10.61 -4.98 -9.65
N CYS A 193 -10.45 -5.94 -8.75
CA CYS A 193 -10.57 -5.72 -7.31
C CYS A 193 -9.58 -4.66 -6.83
N ALA A 194 -8.33 -4.72 -7.30
CA ALA A 194 -7.31 -3.73 -6.95
C ALA A 194 -7.72 -2.29 -7.32
N THR A 195 -8.22 -2.11 -8.54
CA THR A 195 -8.72 -0.82 -9.05
C THR A 195 -9.91 -0.34 -8.24
N LEU A 196 -10.85 -1.22 -7.91
CA LEU A 196 -12.01 -0.85 -7.09
C LEU A 196 -11.63 -0.38 -5.68
N LEU A 197 -10.67 -1.06 -5.03
CA LEU A 197 -10.16 -0.64 -3.72
C LEU A 197 -9.45 0.72 -3.80
N THR A 198 -8.65 0.93 -4.86
CA THR A 198 -7.96 2.21 -5.13
C THR A 198 -8.95 3.34 -5.38
N ASN A 199 -10.01 3.08 -6.15
CA ASN A 199 -11.05 4.08 -6.40
C ASN A 199 -11.78 4.45 -5.10
N ILE A 200 -12.01 3.49 -4.20
CA ILE A 200 -12.61 3.77 -2.89
C ILE A 200 -11.69 4.61 -2.00
N SER A 201 -10.38 4.37 -2.00
CA SER A 201 -9.45 5.18 -1.18
C SER A 201 -9.21 6.58 -1.74
N ASN A 202 -9.34 6.76 -3.05
CA ASN A 202 -9.08 8.03 -3.74
C ASN A 202 -10.27 9.01 -3.80
N VAL A 203 -11.48 8.63 -3.42
CA VAL A 203 -12.59 9.59 -3.32
C VAL A 203 -12.34 10.64 -2.23
N GLU A 204 -13.09 11.74 -2.27
CA GLU A 204 -13.12 12.70 -1.17
C GLU A 204 -13.48 11.98 0.15
N ASN A 205 -12.65 12.14 1.18
CA ASN A 205 -12.74 11.42 2.46
C ASN A 205 -12.69 9.87 2.32
N GLY A 206 -12.03 9.35 1.28
CA GLY A 206 -11.73 7.92 1.16
C GLY A 206 -10.79 7.42 2.28
N PRO A 207 -10.99 6.18 2.77
CA PRO A 207 -10.20 5.62 3.86
C PRO A 207 -8.82 5.15 3.38
N ASP A 208 -7.84 5.27 4.25
CA ASP A 208 -6.56 4.58 4.13
C ASP A 208 -6.79 3.08 4.30
N MET A 209 -6.09 2.27 3.50
CA MET A 209 -6.21 0.82 3.51
C MET A 209 -4.82 0.18 3.52
N GLY A 210 -4.71 -0.95 4.21
CA GLY A 210 -3.46 -1.72 4.26
C GLY A 210 -3.71 -3.21 4.48
N PHE A 211 -2.69 -4.00 4.16
CA PHE A 211 -2.65 -5.44 4.37
C PHE A 211 -1.49 -5.76 5.30
N ARG A 212 -1.79 -6.23 6.52
CA ARG A 212 -0.77 -6.46 7.55
C ARG A 212 -0.65 -7.96 7.82
N PRO A 213 0.50 -8.60 7.53
CA PRO A 213 0.68 -10.00 7.84
C PRO A 213 0.82 -10.20 9.35
N ARG A 214 0.31 -11.32 9.85
CA ARG A 214 0.44 -11.76 11.24
C ARG A 214 0.51 -13.28 11.30
N TRP A 215 1.05 -13.81 12.39
CA TRP A 215 0.97 -15.23 12.68
C TRP A 215 -0.39 -15.61 13.28
N ASP A 216 -0.85 -16.81 12.94
CA ASP A 216 -1.97 -17.54 13.53
C ASP A 216 -1.54 -19.00 13.71
N GLY A 217 -0.82 -19.27 14.80
CA GLY A 217 -0.13 -20.55 14.98
C GLY A 217 0.97 -20.74 13.92
N ASP A 218 0.88 -21.83 13.16
CA ASP A 218 1.78 -22.20 12.07
C ASP A 218 1.33 -21.68 10.70
N ARG A 219 0.47 -20.65 10.68
CA ARG A 219 -0.11 -20.07 9.47
C ARG A 219 0.09 -18.57 9.47
N VAL A 220 0.38 -18.01 8.31
CA VAL A 220 0.29 -16.56 8.10
C VAL A 220 -1.16 -16.17 7.75
N ARG A 221 -1.65 -15.11 8.39
CA ARG A 221 -2.90 -14.43 8.04
C ARG A 221 -2.59 -12.99 7.67
N ILE A 222 -3.43 -12.38 6.85
CA ILE A 222 -3.27 -11.00 6.39
C ILE A 222 -4.49 -10.23 6.86
N ASP A 223 -4.29 -9.33 7.81
CA ASP A 223 -5.37 -8.45 8.25
C ASP A 223 -5.57 -7.34 7.23
N TYR A 224 -6.77 -7.26 6.65
CA TYR A 224 -7.20 -6.06 5.95
C TYR A 224 -7.58 -5.00 6.99
N VAL A 225 -6.78 -3.94 7.08
CA VAL A 225 -6.97 -2.82 8.00
C VAL A 225 -7.35 -1.57 7.21
N ALA A 226 -8.31 -0.81 7.73
CA ALA A 226 -8.77 0.40 7.06
C ALA A 226 -9.35 1.45 8.02
N GLY A 227 -9.20 2.71 7.64
CA GLY A 227 -9.88 3.83 8.29
C GLY A 227 -11.40 3.77 8.12
N SER A 228 -12.11 4.37 9.06
CA SER A 228 -13.58 4.51 9.05
C SER A 228 -14.03 5.76 8.29
N ASP A 229 -15.35 5.92 8.12
CA ASP A 229 -15.91 7.15 7.56
C ASP A 229 -15.71 8.38 8.50
N ASP A 230 -15.57 8.15 9.82
CA ASP A 230 -15.36 9.22 10.82
C ASP A 230 -13.87 9.58 10.99
N ASP A 231 -13.00 8.59 10.86
CA ASP A 231 -11.54 8.76 10.82
C ASP A 231 -10.98 7.92 9.68
N ILE A 232 -10.63 8.60 8.60
CA ILE A 232 -10.13 8.00 7.37
C ILE A 232 -8.78 7.31 7.55
N ARG A 233 -8.05 7.55 8.64
CA ARG A 233 -6.73 6.94 8.88
C ARG A 233 -6.87 5.56 9.48
N ILE A 234 -5.89 4.69 9.19
CA ILE A 234 -5.79 3.40 9.88
C ILE A 234 -5.53 3.68 11.36
N GLY A 235 -6.38 3.12 12.22
CA GLY A 235 -6.27 3.33 13.67
C GLY A 235 -4.92 2.86 14.22
N GLN A 236 -4.34 3.67 15.10
CA GLN A 236 -3.04 3.42 15.74
C GLN A 236 -3.18 3.46 17.25
N THR A 237 -2.54 2.53 17.95
CA THR A 237 -2.58 2.44 19.42
C THR A 237 -1.36 3.08 20.09
N ILE A 238 -0.24 3.20 19.38
CA ILE A 238 1.04 3.70 19.90
C ILE A 238 1.64 4.65 18.88
N VAL A 239 1.87 5.91 19.23
CA VAL A 239 2.61 6.87 18.40
C VAL A 239 4.10 6.74 18.70
N HIS A 240 4.89 6.44 17.67
CA HIS A 240 6.34 6.31 17.78
C HIS A 240 7.01 7.67 17.70
N ARG A 241 8.08 7.87 18.50
CA ARG A 241 8.92 9.06 18.42
C ARG A 241 10.33 8.71 17.98
N LEU A 242 10.77 9.34 16.91
CA LEU A 242 12.11 9.27 16.37
C LEU A 242 12.82 10.61 16.58
N THR A 243 14.15 10.60 16.74
CA THR A 243 14.94 11.79 16.98
C THR A 243 16.11 11.88 16.02
N TRP A 244 16.39 13.10 15.55
CA TRP A 244 17.54 13.42 14.74
C TRP A 244 18.25 14.67 15.28
N SER A 245 19.58 14.62 15.33
CA SER A 245 20.43 15.79 15.48
C SER A 245 21.80 15.57 14.82
N PRO A 246 22.56 16.64 14.51
CA PRO A 246 23.94 16.52 14.03
C PRO A 246 24.87 15.75 14.98
N TRP A 247 24.47 15.57 16.24
CA TRP A 247 25.26 14.94 17.30
C TRP A 247 24.79 13.51 17.61
N GLY A 248 23.78 13.01 16.89
CA GLY A 248 23.19 11.69 17.07
C GLY A 248 21.67 11.73 17.27
N GLY A 249 21.05 10.56 17.29
CA GLY A 249 19.60 10.39 17.38
C GLY A 249 19.21 8.93 17.22
N THR A 250 17.92 8.67 17.03
CA THR A 250 17.41 7.34 16.67
C THR A 250 17.36 7.10 15.17
N VAL A 251 17.52 8.15 14.36
CA VAL A 251 17.56 8.08 12.90
C VAL A 251 18.85 8.69 12.35
N ASP A 252 19.29 8.17 11.21
CA ASP A 252 20.45 8.62 10.43
C ASP A 252 20.01 9.13 9.04
N ASP A 253 20.94 9.73 8.30
CA ASP A 253 20.77 10.12 6.89
C ASP A 253 19.49 10.92 6.58
N LEU A 254 19.18 11.91 7.43
CA LEU A 254 18.02 12.78 7.23
C LEU A 254 18.18 13.60 5.93
N THR A 255 17.25 13.40 5.00
CA THR A 255 17.11 14.19 3.78
C THR A 255 15.72 14.78 3.69
N ILE A 256 15.61 16.00 3.18
CA ILE A 256 14.33 16.69 3.03
C ILE A 256 14.19 17.12 1.58
N ASP A 257 13.13 16.62 0.95
CA ASP A 257 12.76 16.98 -0.40
C ASP A 257 11.61 18.00 -0.35
N HIS A 258 11.67 19.01 -1.22
CA HIS A 258 10.64 20.04 -1.34
C HIS A 258 10.07 20.06 -2.75
N LEU A 259 8.74 20.14 -2.85
CA LEU A 259 8.03 20.27 -4.12
C LEU A 259 7.05 21.45 -4.06
N GLY A 260 7.03 22.27 -5.11
CA GLY A 260 6.08 23.40 -5.19
C GLY A 260 4.62 22.96 -5.40
N ALA A 261 3.68 23.80 -4.99
CA ALA A 261 2.24 23.57 -5.12
C ALA A 261 1.74 23.46 -6.58
N VAL A 262 0.66 22.72 -6.78
CA VAL A 262 -0.18 22.70 -7.99
C VAL A 262 -1.46 23.46 -7.71
N HIS A 263 -1.83 24.38 -8.60
CA HIS A 263 -2.93 25.33 -8.36
C HIS A 263 -4.16 25.04 -9.22
N ARG A 264 -3.98 24.24 -10.28
CA ARG A 264 -5.02 23.94 -11.25
C ARG A 264 -4.85 22.56 -11.83
N ILE A 265 -5.93 21.81 -11.91
CA ILE A 265 -5.98 20.49 -12.55
C ILE A 265 -7.05 20.47 -13.63
N TYR A 266 -6.62 20.05 -14.82
CA TYR A 266 -7.52 19.68 -15.91
C TYR A 266 -7.77 18.18 -15.82
N ALA A 267 -8.95 17.80 -15.34
CA ALA A 267 -9.36 16.41 -15.22
C ALA A 267 -10.11 15.96 -16.46
N SER A 268 -9.82 14.73 -16.90
CA SER A 268 -10.41 14.11 -18.08
C SER A 268 -10.92 12.71 -17.73
N GLY A 269 -12.20 12.46 -17.99
CA GLY A 269 -12.88 11.20 -17.74
C GLY A 269 -13.05 10.38 -19.01
N SER A 270 -14.04 9.48 -19.02
CA SER A 270 -14.41 8.69 -20.19
C SER A 270 -15.04 9.54 -21.31
N GLY A 271 -15.02 9.00 -22.52
CA GLY A 271 -15.54 9.62 -23.73
C GLY A 271 -14.47 9.85 -24.80
N THR A 272 -14.92 10.07 -26.04
CA THR A 272 -14.04 10.22 -27.20
C THR A 272 -14.17 11.62 -27.80
N ASP A 273 -13.06 12.16 -28.29
CA ASP A 273 -12.97 13.47 -28.95
C ASP A 273 -13.62 14.60 -28.11
N LYS A 274 -14.66 15.24 -28.66
CA LYS A 274 -15.35 16.39 -28.06
C LYS A 274 -16.35 16.02 -26.98
N ASN A 275 -16.65 14.73 -26.81
CA ASN A 275 -17.61 14.22 -25.83
C ASN A 275 -16.93 13.68 -24.57
N GLN A 276 -15.62 13.89 -24.43
CA GLN A 276 -14.90 13.51 -23.22
C GLN A 276 -15.42 14.29 -22.01
N LEU A 277 -15.64 13.59 -20.90
CA LEU A 277 -15.94 14.25 -19.63
C LEU A 277 -14.72 15.05 -19.19
N CYS A 278 -14.94 16.31 -18.84
CA CYS A 278 -13.89 17.21 -18.41
C CYS A 278 -14.32 17.95 -17.16
N HIS A 279 -13.38 18.16 -16.24
CA HIS A 279 -13.58 18.98 -15.06
C HIS A 279 -12.34 19.84 -14.78
N LEU A 280 -12.55 21.02 -14.23
CA LEU A 280 -11.49 21.94 -13.82
C LEU A 280 -11.58 22.13 -12.30
N SER A 281 -10.56 21.65 -11.60
CA SER A 281 -10.36 21.96 -10.19
C SER A 281 -9.30 23.06 -10.04
N GLN A 282 -9.55 24.07 -9.21
CA GLN A 282 -8.61 25.19 -9.01
C GLN A 282 -8.59 25.76 -7.60
N ASP A 283 -7.39 26.09 -7.12
CA ASP A 283 -7.12 26.90 -5.93
C ASP A 283 -6.03 27.92 -6.28
N LEU A 284 -6.42 29.19 -6.35
CA LEU A 284 -5.53 30.30 -6.71
C LEU A 284 -5.08 31.11 -5.49
N HIS A 285 -5.34 30.65 -4.27
CA HIS A 285 -5.07 31.43 -3.06
C HIS A 285 -3.59 31.82 -2.90
N LEU A 286 -2.66 30.92 -3.28
CA LEU A 286 -1.22 31.21 -3.27
C LEU A 286 -0.78 32.17 -4.40
N ILE A 287 -1.50 32.17 -5.52
CA ILE A 287 -1.26 33.03 -6.68
C ILE A 287 -1.73 34.46 -6.39
N ASP A 288 -2.86 34.60 -5.71
CA ASP A 288 -3.50 35.88 -5.42
C ASP A 288 -2.90 36.58 -4.17
N SER A 289 -1.89 35.97 -3.54
CA SER A 289 -1.23 36.55 -2.37
C SER A 289 -0.43 37.82 -2.75
N ARG A 290 -0.61 38.90 -1.97
CA ARG A 290 -0.07 40.23 -2.32
C ARG A 290 1.43 40.39 -2.08
N ASP A 291 1.99 39.61 -1.15
CA ASP A 291 3.34 39.85 -0.62
C ASP A 291 4.40 38.95 -1.28
N ALA A 292 4.02 37.78 -1.82
CA ALA A 292 4.90 36.86 -2.55
C ALA A 292 4.09 35.81 -3.34
N PRO A 293 3.49 36.18 -4.50
CA PRO A 293 2.65 35.26 -5.25
C PRO A 293 3.47 34.10 -5.82
N TYR A 294 2.91 32.89 -5.74
CA TYR A 294 3.46 31.73 -6.42
C TYR A 294 3.25 31.87 -7.94
N PRO A 295 4.14 31.29 -8.78
CA PRO A 295 3.83 31.12 -10.20
C PRO A 295 2.72 30.08 -10.37
N LEU A 296 1.82 30.32 -11.34
CA LEU A 296 0.79 29.35 -11.69
C LEU A 296 1.44 28.04 -12.12
N ARG A 297 1.02 26.94 -11.49
CA ARG A 297 1.42 25.58 -11.84
C ARG A 297 0.17 24.76 -12.09
N GLU A 298 0.14 24.12 -13.25
CA GLU A 298 -1.00 23.37 -13.75
C GLU A 298 -0.62 21.90 -13.91
N ALA A 299 -1.58 21.01 -13.71
CA ALA A 299 -1.44 19.58 -13.91
C ALA A 299 -2.64 19.01 -14.67
N VAL A 300 -2.51 17.77 -15.12
CA VAL A 300 -3.58 17.00 -15.75
C VAL A 300 -3.88 15.79 -14.87
N TYR A 301 -5.16 15.46 -14.75
CA TYR A 301 -5.64 14.20 -14.16
C TYR A 301 -6.44 13.44 -15.22
N SER A 302 -6.24 12.14 -15.33
CA SER A 302 -6.95 11.31 -16.30
C SER A 302 -7.48 10.05 -15.64
N ASP A 303 -8.74 9.77 -15.90
CA ASP A 303 -9.51 8.65 -15.39
C ASP A 303 -10.44 8.18 -16.52
N SER A 304 -9.86 7.51 -17.52
CA SER A 304 -10.54 7.11 -18.75
C SER A 304 -11.75 6.20 -18.53
N ASP A 305 -11.80 5.60 -17.34
CA ASP A 305 -12.77 4.57 -16.97
C ASP A 305 -13.99 5.19 -16.28
N THR A 306 -13.90 6.43 -15.83
CA THR A 306 -14.99 7.13 -15.16
C THR A 306 -15.94 7.81 -16.15
N ASP A 307 -17.14 7.26 -16.30
CA ASP A 307 -18.27 7.82 -17.07
C ASP A 307 -19.24 8.68 -16.24
N LYS A 308 -18.95 8.84 -14.95
CA LYS A 308 -19.75 9.63 -13.99
C LYS A 308 -19.03 10.93 -13.66
N LEU A 309 -19.62 12.05 -14.10
CA LEU A 309 -19.06 13.39 -13.87
C LEU A 309 -18.80 13.68 -12.38
N ASP A 310 -19.74 13.33 -11.50
CA ASP A 310 -19.59 13.59 -10.06
C ASP A 310 -18.39 12.83 -9.43
N LEU A 311 -18.08 11.64 -9.94
CA LEU A 311 -16.92 10.87 -9.50
C LEU A 311 -15.61 11.50 -9.99
N LEU A 312 -15.57 11.94 -11.25
CA LEU A 312 -14.44 12.66 -11.82
C LEU A 312 -14.16 13.96 -11.05
N ILE A 313 -15.20 14.71 -10.67
CA ILE A 313 -15.09 15.92 -9.84
C ILE A 313 -14.46 15.56 -8.50
N SER A 314 -15.00 14.57 -7.79
CA SER A 314 -14.50 14.17 -6.47
C SER A 314 -13.03 13.74 -6.50
N HIS A 315 -12.62 12.97 -7.52
CA HIS A 315 -11.23 12.56 -7.71
C HIS A 315 -10.31 13.77 -8.00
N ALA A 316 -10.74 14.66 -8.90
CA ALA A 316 -9.96 15.85 -9.27
C ALA A 316 -9.78 16.83 -8.11
N ASP A 317 -10.84 17.07 -7.33
CA ASP A 317 -10.81 17.94 -6.16
C ASP A 317 -9.95 17.35 -5.04
N GLY A 318 -10.07 16.05 -4.76
CA GLY A 318 -9.20 15.36 -3.80
C GLY A 318 -7.72 15.45 -4.18
N TYR A 319 -7.43 15.33 -5.48
CA TYR A 319 -6.09 15.47 -6.01
C TYR A 319 -5.56 16.92 -5.92
N LEU A 320 -6.38 17.94 -6.22
CA LEU A 320 -5.98 19.34 -6.01
C LEU A 320 -5.67 19.60 -4.55
N GLN A 321 -6.57 19.21 -3.65
CA GLN A 321 -6.43 19.43 -2.22
C GLN A 321 -5.12 18.86 -1.67
N ALA A 322 -4.70 17.69 -2.16
CA ALA A 322 -3.45 17.05 -1.76
C ALA A 322 -2.19 17.78 -2.24
N ASN A 323 -2.29 18.64 -3.26
CA ASN A 323 -1.15 19.29 -3.92
C ASN A 323 -1.23 20.83 -3.93
N ALA A 324 -2.28 21.43 -3.37
CA ALA A 324 -2.55 22.88 -3.38
C ALA A 324 -1.57 23.73 -2.54
N ARG A 325 -0.69 23.09 -1.77
CA ARG A 325 0.31 23.74 -0.91
C ARG A 325 1.71 23.18 -1.23
N PRO A 326 2.80 23.95 -0.99
CA PRO A 326 4.14 23.41 -1.08
C PRO A 326 4.28 22.17 -0.20
N LEU A 327 4.83 21.13 -0.79
CA LEU A 327 5.00 19.83 -0.16
C LEU A 327 6.42 19.68 0.34
N MET A 328 6.54 18.95 1.44
CA MET A 328 7.80 18.54 2.02
C MET A 328 7.71 17.03 2.25
N GLN A 329 8.78 16.30 1.94
CA GLN A 329 8.91 14.90 2.31
C GLN A 329 10.20 14.73 3.08
N ILE A 330 10.12 14.02 4.20
CA ILE A 330 11.27 13.74 5.04
C ILE A 330 11.63 12.27 4.82
N LYS A 331 12.91 12.00 4.59
CA LYS A 331 13.43 10.65 4.47
C LYS A 331 14.58 10.49 5.46
N CYS A 332 14.63 9.35 6.14
CA CYS A 332 15.73 9.01 7.04
C CYS A 332 15.91 7.50 7.10
N ALA A 333 16.92 7.05 7.83
CA ALA A 333 17.17 5.64 8.07
C ALA A 333 17.12 5.29 9.56
N ILE A 334 16.61 4.11 9.89
CA ILE A 334 16.77 3.48 11.21
C ILE A 334 17.59 2.20 11.09
N THR A 335 18.19 1.79 12.19
CA THR A 335 18.87 0.49 12.30
C THR A 335 18.11 -0.42 13.27
N THR A 336 17.77 -1.63 12.84
CA THR A 336 16.97 -2.61 13.61
C THR A 336 17.62 -3.09 14.91
N MET A 337 18.94 -2.95 15.04
CA MET A 337 19.71 -3.30 16.23
C MET A 337 19.93 -2.14 17.20
N SER A 338 19.48 -0.93 16.86
CA SER A 338 19.59 0.20 17.78
C SER A 338 18.71 -0.07 18.99
N THR A 339 19.32 -0.17 20.18
CA THR A 339 18.61 -0.40 21.44
C THR A 339 18.79 0.76 22.40
N THR A 340 17.73 1.13 23.11
CA THR A 340 17.81 1.96 24.31
C THR A 340 17.49 1.09 25.52
N ALA A 341 18.41 1.01 26.48
CA ALA A 341 18.28 0.16 27.67
C ALA A 341 18.03 -1.34 27.38
N GLY A 342 18.51 -1.84 26.23
CA GLY A 342 18.34 -3.25 25.82
C GLY A 342 17.07 -3.53 25.01
N GLU A 343 16.16 -2.56 24.90
CA GLU A 343 14.96 -2.65 24.07
C GLU A 343 15.22 -2.05 22.68
N PRO A 344 14.78 -2.69 21.58
CA PRO A 344 14.84 -2.10 20.25
C PRO A 344 14.14 -0.74 20.23
N ILE A 345 14.81 0.29 19.70
CA ILE A 345 14.28 1.66 19.64
C ILE A 345 13.03 1.72 18.73
N SER A 346 13.00 0.92 17.67
CA SER A 346 11.84 0.74 16.80
C SER A 346 11.81 -0.69 16.26
N PRO A 347 11.17 -1.64 16.96
CA PRO A 347 11.05 -3.00 16.45
C PRO A 347 10.17 -2.98 15.18
N LEU A 348 10.72 -3.48 14.08
CA LEU A 348 9.96 -3.71 12.84
C LEU A 348 8.66 -4.47 13.12
N GLY A 349 7.57 -4.03 12.49
CA GLY A 349 6.22 -4.57 12.71
C GLY A 349 5.44 -3.91 13.85
N THR A 350 6.03 -2.95 14.57
CA THR A 350 5.29 -2.07 15.52
C THR A 350 4.95 -0.71 14.93
N ILE A 351 5.61 -0.34 13.84
CA ILE A 351 5.36 0.83 13.03
C ILE A 351 5.07 0.33 11.61
N TRP A 352 4.02 0.87 11.02
CA TRP A 352 3.60 0.53 9.67
C TRP A 352 3.41 1.80 8.86
N PRO A 353 3.59 1.74 7.53
CA PRO A 353 3.08 2.79 6.67
C PRO A 353 1.63 3.11 7.04
N GLY A 354 1.30 4.40 7.09
CA GLY A 354 0.00 4.95 7.47
C GLY A 354 -0.06 5.45 8.90
N ASP A 355 0.82 4.93 9.75
CA ASP A 355 0.91 5.33 11.14
C ASP A 355 1.46 6.76 11.27
N LEU A 356 1.00 7.47 12.30
CA LEU A 356 1.58 8.72 12.76
C LEU A 356 2.86 8.45 13.53
N VAL A 357 3.86 9.28 13.27
CA VAL A 357 5.20 9.21 13.86
C VAL A 357 5.65 10.61 14.16
N GLU A 358 6.11 10.83 15.38
CA GLU A 358 6.71 12.09 15.79
C GLU A 358 8.21 12.07 15.48
N LEU A 359 8.70 13.03 14.70
CA LEU A 359 10.11 13.20 14.38
C LEU A 359 10.64 14.47 15.05
N SER A 360 11.45 14.33 16.09
CA SER A 360 12.13 15.46 16.73
C SER A 360 13.41 15.78 15.97
N ILE A 361 13.45 16.93 15.30
CA ILE A 361 14.60 17.40 14.53
C ILE A 361 15.21 18.58 15.27
N ASN A 362 16.53 18.53 15.52
CA ASN A 362 17.27 19.62 16.14
C ASN A 362 18.58 19.87 15.41
N GLY A 363 18.93 21.13 15.15
CA GLY A 363 20.17 21.55 14.52
C GLY A 363 20.21 21.34 13.01
N HIS A 364 19.06 21.17 12.34
CA HIS A 364 19.03 21.01 10.88
C HIS A 364 19.16 22.38 10.18
N ALA A 365 20.00 22.49 9.16
CA ALA A 365 20.28 23.80 8.54
C ALA A 365 19.09 24.41 7.78
N ALA A 366 18.21 23.56 7.23
CA ALA A 366 17.08 23.99 6.38
C ALA A 366 15.71 23.90 7.07
N LEU A 367 15.63 23.36 8.30
CA LEU A 367 14.38 23.20 9.04
C LEU A 367 14.52 23.82 10.44
N PRO A 368 13.46 24.48 10.94
CA PRO A 368 13.40 24.84 12.36
C PRO A 368 13.59 23.64 13.27
N ASP A 369 14.16 23.89 14.45
CA ASP A 369 14.16 22.88 15.51
C ASP A 369 12.73 22.67 16.00
N GLY A 370 12.32 21.41 16.22
CA GLY A 370 10.97 21.12 16.65
C GLY A 370 10.56 19.66 16.59
N LEU A 371 9.31 19.43 16.97
CA LEU A 371 8.65 18.13 16.86
C LEU A 371 7.77 18.12 15.62
N TYR A 372 8.07 17.21 14.70
CA TYR A 372 7.34 17.01 13.47
C TYR A 372 6.44 15.77 13.57
N GLU A 373 5.14 15.92 13.87
CA GLU A 373 4.12 14.93 13.50
C GLU A 373 4.14 14.66 11.98
N CYS A 374 4.49 13.44 11.63
CA CYS A 374 4.58 12.95 10.29
C CYS A 374 3.72 11.70 10.13
N ARG A 375 3.27 11.46 8.90
CA ARG A 375 2.72 10.18 8.51
C ARG A 375 3.81 9.37 7.83
N LEU A 376 4.00 8.12 8.26
CA LEU A 376 4.89 7.21 7.56
C LEU A 376 4.25 6.79 6.24
N MET A 377 4.93 7.00 5.13
CA MET A 377 4.44 6.71 3.78
C MET A 377 5.02 5.43 3.21
N GLU A 378 6.30 5.18 3.47
CA GLU A 378 7.01 3.99 3.02
C GLU A 378 8.05 3.55 4.03
N MET A 379 8.21 2.23 4.09
CA MET A 379 9.36 1.56 4.70
C MET A 379 10.02 0.69 3.63
N SER A 380 11.33 0.81 3.46
CA SER A 380 12.08 -0.05 2.54
C SER A 380 13.44 -0.44 3.09
N GLY A 381 13.95 -1.58 2.65
CA GLY A 381 15.20 -2.13 3.12
C GLY A 381 15.66 -3.32 2.30
N ASP A 382 16.69 -3.98 2.79
CA ASP A 382 17.25 -5.19 2.20
C ASP A 382 17.57 -6.22 3.30
N GLN A 383 18.41 -7.21 3.01
CA GLN A 383 18.86 -8.20 3.99
C GLN A 383 19.71 -7.61 5.13
N THR A 384 20.11 -6.33 5.04
CA THR A 384 20.85 -5.65 6.10
C THR A 384 19.92 -5.18 7.22
N GLU A 385 20.51 -4.50 8.20
CA GLU A 385 19.81 -3.98 9.38
C GLU A 385 19.26 -2.57 9.17
N LYS A 386 19.57 -1.93 8.03
CA LYS A 386 19.20 -0.56 7.72
C LYS A 386 17.86 -0.51 7.02
N ILE A 387 16.95 0.31 7.53
CA ILE A 387 15.63 0.54 6.95
C ILE A 387 15.51 2.01 6.62
N THR A 388 15.09 2.30 5.41
CA THR A 388 14.72 3.62 4.95
C THR A 388 13.26 3.88 5.28
N LEU A 389 12.99 5.04 5.87
CA LEU A 389 11.65 5.52 6.18
C LEU A 389 11.40 6.80 5.39
N VAL A 390 10.21 6.90 4.78
CA VAL A 390 9.76 8.09 4.06
C VAL A 390 8.50 8.62 4.73
N PHE A 391 8.49 9.91 5.02
CA PHE A 391 7.51 10.59 5.84
C PHE A 391 6.87 11.76 5.11
N ASP A 392 5.59 11.94 5.34
CA ASP A 392 4.83 13.12 4.96
C ASP A 392 4.46 13.95 6.20
N PRO A 393 5.10 15.12 6.42
CA PRO A 393 4.79 16.02 7.54
C PRO A 393 3.34 16.50 7.48
N GLN A 394 2.66 16.54 8.63
CA GLN A 394 1.31 17.08 8.66
C GLN A 394 1.33 18.62 8.45
N PRO A 395 0.23 19.23 7.97
CA PRO A 395 0.21 20.66 7.62
C PRO A 395 0.44 21.65 8.77
N ASN A 396 0.33 21.22 10.04
CA ASN A 396 0.32 22.11 11.22
C ASN A 396 1.57 21.99 12.12
N THR A 397 2.66 21.47 11.60
CA THR A 397 3.66 20.81 12.44
C THR A 397 4.86 21.66 12.84
N ILE A 398 4.67 22.96 13.00
CA ILE A 398 5.68 23.82 13.62
C ILE A 398 5.07 24.27 14.95
N ILE A 399 5.42 23.57 16.05
CA ILE A 399 5.12 23.98 17.43
C ILE A 399 6.34 24.69 18.01
#